data_AF-A0A958G5P3-F1
#
_entry.id   AF-A0A958G5P3-F1
#
_cell.length_a   1.000
_cell.length_b   1.000
_cell.length_c   1.000
_cell.angle_alpha   90.00
_cell.angle_beta   90.00
_cell.angle_gamma   90.00
#
_symmetry.space_group_name_H-M   'P 1'
#
loop_
_entity.id
_entity.type
_entity.pdbx_description
1 polymer ?
#
loop_
_entity_poly.entity_id
_entity_poly.type
_entity_poly.pdbx_seq_one_letter_code
_entity_poly.pdbx_strand_id
1 'polypeptide(L)'
;DPRNPLTSQSNMNTWSLLHVEGAEFMDTQNVPHGAVSEVTYYSASLKRFRRMHVYTPPGYESGKHKYPVFYLLHGAFDCDDSWTSVGRAGFILDNL
;
A
#
# COMPACT_ATOMS: atom_id res chain seq x y z
N ASP A 1 -5.04 6.41 19.68
CA ASP A 1 -4.85 7.77 20.17
C ASP A 1 -5.80 8.70 19.42
N PRO A 2 -6.84 9.25 20.06
CA PRO A 2 -7.79 10.17 19.43
C PRO A 2 -7.16 11.44 18.84
N ARG A 3 -5.92 11.79 19.22
CA ARG A 3 -5.20 12.95 18.69
C ARG A 3 -4.28 12.60 17.51
N ASN A 4 -4.14 11.32 17.17
CA ASN A 4 -3.31 10.88 16.06
C ASN A 4 -4.18 10.62 14.81
N PRO A 5 -4.06 11.41 13.74
CA PRO A 5 -4.82 11.18 12.51
C PRO A 5 -4.31 9.99 11.69
N LEU A 6 -3.10 9.48 11.99
CA LEU A 6 -2.52 8.36 11.27
C LEU A 6 -3.03 7.04 11.84
N THR A 7 -3.51 6.19 10.94
CA THR A 7 -4.03 4.87 11.28
C THR A 7 -3.58 3.83 10.28
N SER A 8 -3.55 2.57 10.73
CA SER A 8 -3.43 1.40 9.88
C SER A 8 -4.55 0.43 10.18
N GLN A 9 -4.93 -0.35 9.16
CA GLN A 9 -6.03 -1.31 9.29
C GLN A 9 -5.48 -2.74 9.41
N SER A 10 -6.22 -3.59 10.09
CA SER A 10 -6.07 -5.04 10.06
C SER A 10 -7.44 -5.69 9.83
N ASN A 11 -7.51 -7.02 9.74
CA ASN A 11 -8.80 -7.70 9.50
C ASN A 11 -9.84 -7.48 10.60
N MET A 12 -9.43 -7.05 11.80
CA MET A 12 -10.31 -6.97 12.96
C MET A 12 -10.33 -5.61 13.64
N ASN A 13 -9.38 -4.72 13.34
CA ASN A 13 -9.24 -3.47 14.07
C ASN A 13 -8.56 -2.40 13.24
N THR A 14 -8.70 -1.15 13.69
CA THR A 14 -7.90 -0.02 13.23
C THR A 14 -6.96 0.40 14.35
N TRP A 15 -5.68 0.52 14.05
CA TRP A 15 -4.63 0.88 14.99
C TRP A 15 -4.16 2.31 14.75
N SER A 16 -3.68 2.99 15.79
CA SER A 16 -2.93 4.23 15.59
C SER A 16 -1.55 3.91 15.04
N LEU A 17 -1.08 4.71 14.09
CA LEU A 17 0.20 4.54 13.43
C LEU A 17 1.17 5.63 13.87
N LEU A 18 2.38 5.25 14.28
CA LEU A 18 3.49 6.17 14.49
C LEU A 18 4.61 5.77 13.53
N HIS A 19 5.05 6.73 12.72
CA HIS A 19 6.25 6.59 11.91
C HIS A 19 7.41 7.33 12.58
N VAL A 20 8.56 6.69 12.68
CA VAL A 20 9.81 7.31 13.15
C VAL A 20 10.77 7.34 11.99
N GLU A 21 11.16 8.55 11.58
CA GLU A 21 12.07 8.78 10.46
C GLU A 21 13.51 8.34 10.78
N GLY A 22 14.30 8.12 9.73
CA GLY A 22 15.72 7.74 9.83
C GLY A 22 16.14 6.60 8.91
N ALA A 23 15.23 6.11 8.08
CA ALA A 23 15.49 5.08 7.07
C ALA A 23 15.11 5.64 5.70
N GLU A 24 16.05 6.33 5.05
CA GLU A 24 15.80 7.11 3.83
C GLU A 24 15.05 6.33 2.74
N PHE A 25 15.43 5.07 2.52
CA PHE A 25 14.80 4.21 1.52
C PHE A 25 13.33 3.91 1.83
N MET A 26 12.92 3.95 3.11
CA MET A 26 11.52 3.81 3.48
C MET A 26 10.84 5.17 3.57
N ASP A 27 11.53 6.22 3.99
CA ASP A 27 11.01 7.56 4.30
C ASP A 27 10.42 8.29 3.08
N THR A 28 9.60 9.31 3.35
CA THR A 28 8.95 10.08 2.29
C THR A 28 9.94 11.12 1.76
N GLN A 29 10.47 10.89 0.56
CA GLN A 29 11.48 11.73 -0.06
C GLN A 29 10.90 12.64 -1.16
N ASN A 30 11.64 13.66 -1.55
CA ASN A 30 11.30 14.51 -2.70
C ASN A 30 11.71 13.82 -4.02
N VAL A 31 10.99 12.76 -4.38
CA VAL A 31 11.18 11.95 -5.59
C VAL A 31 9.87 11.81 -6.36
N PRO A 32 9.88 11.39 -7.64
CA PRO A 32 8.64 11.04 -8.33
C PRO A 32 7.90 9.93 -7.57
N HIS A 33 6.60 10.12 -7.32
CA HIS A 33 5.78 9.16 -6.59
C HIS A 33 4.87 8.35 -7.52
N GLY A 34 4.78 7.06 -7.25
CA GLY A 34 3.76 6.19 -7.82
C GLY A 34 2.37 6.45 -7.23
N ALA A 35 1.36 5.78 -7.77
CA ALA A 35 0.01 5.82 -7.23
C ALA A 35 -0.32 4.50 -6.53
N VAL A 36 -0.99 4.59 -5.37
CA VAL A 36 -1.61 3.43 -4.72
C VAL A 36 -3.11 3.52 -4.91
N SER A 37 -3.67 2.59 -5.67
CA SER A 37 -5.11 2.52 -5.96
C SER A 37 -5.78 1.43 -5.12
N GLU A 38 -6.89 1.78 -4.48
CA GLU A 38 -7.79 0.82 -3.85
C GLU A 38 -8.76 0.26 -4.92
N VAL A 39 -8.70 -1.05 -5.16
CA VAL A 39 -9.47 -1.71 -6.22
C VAL A 39 -10.42 -2.74 -5.61
N THR A 40 -11.72 -2.54 -5.85
CA THR A 40 -12.76 -3.52 -5.50
C THR A 40 -13.00 -4.48 -6.66
N TYR A 41 -13.02 -5.79 -6.40
CA TYR A 41 -13.28 -6.83 -7.40
C TYR A 41 -14.19 -7.92 -6.85
N TYR A 42 -14.97 -8.57 -7.73
CA TYR A 42 -15.78 -9.74 -7.35
C TYR A 42 -14.94 -11.02 -7.44
N SER A 43 -14.83 -11.77 -6.34
CA SER A 43 -14.19 -13.08 -6.33
C SER A 43 -15.22 -14.17 -6.61
N ALA A 44 -15.13 -14.82 -7.76
CA ALA A 44 -15.99 -15.95 -8.11
C ALA A 44 -15.83 -17.13 -7.13
N SER A 45 -14.59 -17.44 -6.73
CA SER A 45 -14.29 -18.55 -5.80
C SER A 45 -14.85 -18.31 -4.39
N LEU A 46 -14.80 -17.07 -3.89
CA LEU A 46 -15.34 -16.72 -2.56
C LEU A 46 -16.78 -16.20 -2.60
N LYS A 47 -17.35 -16.03 -3.79
CA LYS A 47 -18.71 -15.51 -4.04
C LYS A 47 -19.00 -14.17 -3.34
N ARG A 48 -18.00 -13.28 -3.26
CA ARG A 48 -18.10 -11.97 -2.61
C ARG A 48 -17.18 -10.93 -3.23
N PHE A 49 -17.50 -9.66 -3.02
CA PHE A 49 -16.56 -8.57 -3.31
C PHE A 49 -15.38 -8.61 -2.34
N ARG A 50 -14.21 -8.27 -2.87
CA ARG A 50 -12.94 -8.14 -2.16
C ARG A 50 -12.27 -6.85 -2.60
N ARG A 51 -11.28 -6.44 -1.82
CA ARG A 51 -10.46 -5.25 -2.04
C ARG A 51 -8.99 -5.66 -2.17
N MET A 52 -8.23 -4.89 -2.93
CA MET A 52 -6.77 -4.97 -3.01
C MET A 52 -6.19 -3.58 -3.23
N HIS A 53 -4.95 -3.37 -2.81
CA HIS A 53 -4.17 -2.19 -3.17
C HIS A 53 -3.19 -2.51 -4.30
N VAL A 54 -3.15 -1.63 -5.31
CA VAL A 54 -2.26 -1.75 -6.46
C VAL A 54 -1.36 -0.52 -6.50
N TYR A 55 -0.05 -0.73 -6.40
CA TYR A 55 0.94 0.29 -6.69
C TYR A 55 1.24 0.33 -8.19
N THR A 56 1.24 1.52 -8.77
CA THR A 56 1.75 1.79 -10.12
C THR A 56 2.90 2.80 -10.06
N PRO A 57 3.99 2.59 -10.80
CA PRO A 57 5.17 3.44 -10.70
C PRO A 57 4.93 4.86 -11.23
N PRO A 58 5.80 5.83 -10.91
CA PRO A 58 5.72 7.19 -11.43
C PRO A 58 5.60 7.20 -12.97
N GLY A 59 4.64 7.98 -13.49
CA GLY A 59 4.40 8.10 -14.93
C GLY A 59 3.61 6.94 -15.56
N TYR A 60 3.10 6.00 -14.77
CA TYR A 60 2.28 4.89 -15.28
C TYR A 60 1.06 5.37 -16.09
N GLU A 61 0.30 6.34 -15.57
CA GLU A 61 -0.97 6.80 -16.18
C GLU A 61 -0.79 7.53 -17.52
N SER A 62 0.37 8.14 -17.76
CA SER A 62 0.66 8.84 -19.03
C SER A 62 1.40 7.96 -20.03
N GLY A 63 1.92 6.81 -19.59
CA GLY A 63 2.69 5.89 -20.40
C GLY A 63 1.84 4.87 -21.15
N LYS A 64 2.49 4.16 -22.07
CA LYS A 64 1.95 2.93 -22.72
C LYS A 64 2.82 1.70 -22.42
N HIS A 65 3.75 1.84 -21.48
CA HIS A 65 4.68 0.79 -21.11
C HIS A 65 3.95 -0.34 -20.38
N LYS A 66 4.44 -1.56 -20.57
CA LYS A 66 4.02 -2.72 -19.79
C LYS A 66 5.06 -2.95 -18.70
N TYR A 67 4.60 -3.25 -17.50
CA TYR A 67 5.45 -3.51 -16.34
C TYR A 67 5.28 -4.97 -15.90
N PRO A 68 6.34 -5.60 -15.33
CA PRO A 68 6.16 -6.87 -14.63
C PRO A 68 5.25 -6.68 -13.42
N VAL A 69 4.57 -7.75 -13.00
CA VAL A 69 3.67 -7.71 -11.85
C VAL A 69 4.33 -8.44 -10.68
N PHE A 70 4.40 -7.76 -9.54
CA PHE A 70 4.83 -8.33 -8.27
C PHE A 70 3.63 -8.46 -7.32
N TYR A 71 3.28 -9.69 -6.93
CA TYR A 71 2.25 -9.96 -5.95
C TYR A 71 2.88 -10.04 -4.55
N LEU A 72 2.51 -9.11 -3.68
CA LEU A 72 3.03 -9.00 -2.32
C LEU A 72 1.92 -9.32 -1.31
N LEU A 73 2.12 -10.38 -0.51
CA LEU A 73 1.12 -10.90 0.42
C LEU A 73 1.47 -10.52 1.87
N HIS A 74 0.46 -10.17 2.65
CA HIS A 74 0.61 -9.83 4.07
C HIS A 74 0.62 -11.08 4.98
N GLY A 75 0.97 -10.88 6.25
CA GLY A 75 1.00 -11.93 7.26
C GLY A 75 -0.37 -12.26 7.86
N ALA A 76 -0.37 -13.09 8.90
CA ALA A 76 -1.58 -13.40 9.66
C ALA A 76 -2.14 -12.15 10.35
N PHE A 77 -3.47 -12.05 10.45
CA PHE A 77 -4.25 -10.95 11.05
C PHE A 77 -4.20 -9.58 10.34
N ASP A 78 -3.22 -9.35 9.49
CA ASP A 78 -3.14 -8.20 8.58
C ASP A 78 -4.23 -8.22 7.48
N CYS A 79 -4.34 -7.12 6.73
CA CYS A 79 -5.25 -7.00 5.60
C CYS A 79 -4.55 -6.44 4.34
N ASP A 80 -5.34 -6.21 3.29
CA ASP A 80 -4.84 -5.76 1.98
C ASP A 80 -4.18 -4.38 1.99
N ASP A 81 -4.32 -3.60 3.07
CA ASP A 81 -3.70 -2.29 3.29
C ASP A 81 -2.29 -2.38 3.91
N SER A 82 -1.93 -3.50 4.57
CA SER A 82 -0.78 -3.55 5.48
C SER A 82 0.56 -3.21 4.82
N TRP A 83 0.76 -3.60 3.55
CA TRP A 83 1.99 -3.30 2.82
C TRP A 83 2.07 -1.84 2.35
N THR A 84 0.93 -1.23 2.05
CA THR A 84 0.86 0.17 1.60
C THR A 84 0.87 1.16 2.76
N SER A 85 0.36 0.76 3.94
CA SER A 85 0.41 1.55 5.17
C SER A 85 1.68 1.24 5.99
N VAL A 86 1.61 0.29 6.92
CA VAL A 86 2.70 -0.01 7.87
C VAL A 86 3.97 -0.46 7.15
N GLY A 87 3.84 -1.26 6.08
CA GLY A 87 4.96 -1.79 5.31
C GLY A 87 5.65 -0.75 4.41
N ARG A 88 5.06 0.44 4.24
CA ARG A 88 5.61 1.54 3.43
C ARG A 88 6.09 1.15 2.02
N ALA A 89 5.52 0.10 1.42
CA ALA A 89 6.02 -0.48 0.17
C ALA A 89 6.01 0.52 -0.99
N GLY A 90 5.01 1.42 -1.06
CA GLY A 90 4.95 2.47 -2.08
C GLY A 90 6.17 3.40 -2.01
N PHE A 91 6.49 3.90 -0.82
CA PHE A 91 7.66 4.77 -0.61
C PHE A 91 8.97 4.01 -0.86
N ILE A 92 9.06 2.75 -0.46
CA ILE A 92 10.23 1.92 -0.78
C ILE A 92 10.43 1.82 -2.28
N LEU A 93 9.37 1.52 -3.04
CA LEU A 93 9.45 1.40 -4.50
C LEU A 93 9.73 2.75 -5.19
N ASP A 94 9.27 3.87 -4.63
CA ASP A 94 9.59 5.21 -5.14
C ASP A 94 11.07 5.58 -4.94
N ASN A 95 11.72 5.04 -3.90
CA ASN A 95 13.09 5.37 -3.51
C ASN A 95 14.17 4.38 -4.01
N LEU A 96 13.78 3.28 -4.67
CA LEU A 96 14.70 2.28 -5.26
C LEU A 96 15.14 2.65 -6.67
#